data_AF-V9KSK2-F1
#
_entry.id   AF-V9KSK2-F1
#
_cell.length_a   1.000
_cell.length_b   1.000
_cell.length_c   1.000
_cell.angle_alpha   90.00
_cell.angle_beta   90.00
_cell.angle_gamma   90.00
#
_symmetry.space_group_name_H-M   'P 1'
#
loop_
_entity.id
_entity.type
_entity.pdbx_description
1 polymer ?
#
loop_
_entity_poly.entity_id
_entity_poly.type
_entity_poly.pdbx_seq_one_letter_code
_entity_poly.pdbx_strand_id
1 'polypeptide(L)'
;MRNLKLHCCELHGLWKAVVLLVCIGLAIQIFGINGGKRLRLKSSTLDADGERGRACSPQTHIVFLKTHKTASSTILNLLYRFGEARNLSFALPRGYQLGYPKPFRAVDINHYSRGRNVDYHIICNHMRFHHGEVEKVMPRGTFYFSILRNPVTLAESAFTYYKGSSSAFSKVQRLEQFYRDPWRYYSVSETGSHYARNLMWFDFGHDHNANVTEHYVAAVLKEIEETFHLILLAEYFDQSMVLLRQALCWDLDDLVTFKLNLRSNKTVSRLSAETVGQIRAWNALDWSLYLHFNRTFWQRVDRYGQERMRRDVQILREKRQEMMELCLQGGQPVEAAQIQDKNIKPFQYGRAKIMGYNLKPSLNNHTRERCVRMVMPELQYKDLLATRPSYSHVQRLVVNLGARSNQTESSRNGVTQGSH
;
A
#
# COMPACT_ATOMS: atom_id res chain seq x y z
N MET A 1 -34.47 64.55 31.01
CA MET A 1 -35.27 64.03 29.87
C MET A 1 -34.61 64.36 28.52
N ARG A 2 -33.45 63.76 28.19
CA ARG A 2 -32.80 63.92 26.86
C ARG A 2 -32.07 62.67 26.32
N ASN A 3 -32.20 61.49 26.94
CA ASN A 3 -31.48 60.27 26.52
C ASN A 3 -32.37 59.05 26.22
N LEU A 4 -33.65 59.25 25.87
CA LEU A 4 -34.54 58.14 25.47
C LEU A 4 -34.95 58.15 23.99
N LYS A 5 -34.48 59.13 23.19
CA LYS A 5 -34.81 59.23 21.76
C LYS A 5 -33.77 58.65 20.80
N LEU A 6 -32.57 58.26 21.26
CA LEU A 6 -31.53 57.69 20.39
C LEU A 6 -31.65 56.17 20.18
N HIS A 7 -32.18 55.40 21.13
CA HIS A 7 -32.25 53.94 21.02
C HIS A 7 -33.39 53.39 20.16
N CYS A 8 -34.35 54.22 19.74
CA CYS A 8 -35.46 53.78 18.88
C CYS A 8 -35.11 53.86 17.37
N CYS A 9 -34.11 54.67 16.99
CA CYS A 9 -33.65 54.78 15.59
C CYS A 9 -32.66 53.68 15.20
N GLU A 10 -31.83 53.19 16.11
CA GLU A 10 -30.85 52.14 15.82
C GLU A 10 -31.48 50.75 15.66
N LEU A 11 -32.53 50.44 16.45
CA LEU A 11 -33.27 49.18 16.33
C LEU A 11 -34.05 49.07 15.00
N HIS A 12 -34.51 50.21 14.46
CA HIS A 12 -35.24 50.26 13.18
C HIS A 12 -34.30 50.07 11.98
N GLY A 13 -33.03 50.46 12.08
CA GLY A 13 -32.01 50.24 11.05
C GLY A 13 -31.57 48.78 10.96
N LEU A 14 -31.40 48.12 12.12
CA LEU A 14 -31.06 46.71 12.22
C LEU A 14 -32.15 45.79 11.65
N TRP A 15 -33.43 46.09 11.91
CA TRP A 15 -34.54 45.31 11.36
C TRP A 15 -34.61 45.43 9.82
N LYS A 16 -34.39 46.63 9.28
CA LYS A 16 -34.36 46.86 7.82
C LYS A 16 -33.19 46.13 7.15
N ALA A 17 -32.03 46.07 7.79
CA ALA A 17 -30.87 45.34 7.28
C ALA A 17 -31.09 43.82 7.27
N VAL A 18 -31.72 43.27 8.32
CA VAL A 18 -32.05 41.83 8.38
C VAL A 18 -33.08 41.45 7.32
N VAL A 19 -34.14 42.26 7.14
CA VAL A 19 -35.14 42.00 6.08
C VAL A 19 -34.51 42.09 4.69
N LEU A 20 -33.61 43.04 4.44
CA LEU A 20 -32.90 43.17 3.17
C LEU A 20 -32.00 41.95 2.88
N LEU A 21 -31.26 41.47 3.89
CA LEU A 21 -30.39 40.28 3.75
C LEU A 21 -31.19 39.00 3.50
N VAL A 22 -32.34 38.84 4.16
CA VAL A 22 -33.24 37.70 3.93
C VAL A 22 -33.86 37.76 2.53
N CYS A 23 -34.22 38.95 2.04
CA CYS A 23 -34.74 39.13 0.67
C CYS A 23 -33.67 38.85 -0.40
N ILE A 24 -32.42 39.26 -0.18
CA ILE A 24 -31.29 38.95 -1.08
C ILE A 24 -31.00 37.44 -1.08
N GLY A 25 -31.03 36.79 0.09
CA GLY A 25 -30.85 35.34 0.21
C GLY A 25 -31.93 34.55 -0.53
N LEU A 26 -33.20 34.98 -0.43
CA LEU A 26 -34.32 34.37 -1.15
C LEU A 26 -34.27 34.66 -2.66
N ALA A 27 -33.85 35.84 -3.08
CA ALA A 27 -33.68 36.17 -4.50
C ALA A 27 -32.56 35.33 -5.18
N ILE A 28 -31.47 35.03 -4.45
CA ILE A 28 -30.39 34.15 -4.94
C ILE A 28 -30.87 32.69 -5.05
N GLN A 29 -31.79 32.25 -4.19
CA GLN A 29 -32.39 30.91 -4.28
C GLN A 29 -33.46 30.79 -5.36
N ILE A 30 -34.18 31.87 -5.68
CA ILE A 30 -35.28 31.87 -6.67
C ILE A 30 -34.77 32.19 -8.09
N PHE A 31 -33.78 33.06 -8.26
CA PHE A 31 -33.25 33.50 -9.55
C PHE A 31 -31.81 33.04 -9.76
N GLY A 32 -31.63 31.70 -9.81
CA GLY A 32 -30.35 31.04 -10.02
C GLY A 32 -29.49 31.71 -11.10
N ILE A 33 -28.31 32.16 -10.68
CA ILE A 33 -27.26 32.66 -11.58
C ILE A 33 -26.71 31.48 -12.37
N ASN A 34 -27.29 31.30 -13.55
CA ASN A 34 -26.68 30.65 -14.70
C ASN A 34 -25.43 31.46 -15.11
N GLY A 35 -24.22 30.96 -14.84
CA GLY A 35 -23.03 31.72 -15.21
C GLY A 35 -21.71 31.20 -14.66
N GLY A 36 -21.42 29.92 -14.83
CA GLY A 36 -20.09 29.38 -14.54
C GLY A 36 -19.77 28.22 -15.47
N LYS A 37 -18.98 28.48 -16.52
CA LYS A 37 -18.39 27.45 -17.38
C LYS A 37 -17.51 26.54 -16.53
N ARG A 38 -18.11 25.48 -15.98
CA ARG A 38 -17.39 24.40 -15.32
C ARG A 38 -16.73 23.57 -16.41
N LEU A 39 -15.41 23.72 -16.53
CA LEU A 39 -14.56 22.79 -17.28
C LEU A 39 -14.98 21.36 -16.91
N ARG A 40 -15.49 20.64 -17.91
CA ARG A 40 -15.87 19.24 -17.83
C ARG A 40 -14.61 18.43 -17.59
N LEU A 41 -14.22 18.28 -16.32
CA LEU A 41 -13.37 17.16 -15.92
C LEU A 41 -14.07 15.90 -16.40
N LYS A 42 -13.41 15.14 -17.28
CA LYS A 42 -13.81 13.76 -17.58
C LYS A 42 -13.61 12.93 -16.31
N SER A 43 -14.58 13.02 -15.40
CA SER A 43 -14.82 11.99 -14.40
C SER A 43 -15.35 10.79 -15.18
N SER A 44 -14.59 9.70 -15.19
CA SER A 44 -15.06 8.41 -15.66
C SER A 44 -16.20 7.97 -14.75
N THR A 45 -17.43 8.17 -15.22
CA THR A 45 -18.62 7.60 -14.64
C THR A 45 -18.50 6.07 -14.70
N LEU A 46 -18.30 5.45 -13.54
CA LEU A 46 -18.71 4.06 -13.34
C LEU A 46 -20.20 4.14 -13.03
N ASP A 47 -20.99 4.08 -14.09
CA ASP A 47 -22.45 4.05 -14.03
C ASP A 47 -22.91 2.83 -13.23
N ALA A 48 -23.81 3.10 -12.28
CA ALA A 48 -24.59 2.10 -11.59
C ALA A 48 -25.82 1.81 -12.45
N ASP A 49 -25.73 0.80 -13.30
CA ASP A 49 -26.91 0.12 -13.83
C ASP A 49 -26.60 -1.37 -14.05
N GLY A 50 -27.61 -2.21 -13.86
CA GLY A 50 -27.46 -3.66 -13.85
C GLY A 50 -27.05 -4.22 -15.22
N GLU A 51 -25.74 -4.36 -15.48
CA GLU A 51 -25.25 -5.09 -16.65
C GLU A 51 -24.77 -6.50 -16.29
N ARG A 52 -25.31 -7.48 -17.04
CA ARG A 52 -24.64 -8.74 -17.32
C ARG A 52 -23.19 -8.42 -17.69
N GLY A 53 -22.26 -9.12 -17.04
CA GLY A 53 -20.83 -8.82 -17.03
C GLY A 53 -20.29 -8.33 -18.37
N ARG A 54 -19.89 -7.05 -18.41
CA ARG A 54 -18.83 -6.62 -19.32
C ARG A 54 -17.66 -7.57 -19.10
N ALA A 55 -17.26 -8.28 -20.15
CA ALA A 55 -16.02 -9.04 -20.15
C ALA A 55 -14.88 -8.07 -19.86
N CYS A 56 -14.34 -8.13 -18.65
CA CYS A 56 -13.17 -7.36 -18.26
C CYS A 56 -11.95 -8.29 -18.25
N SER A 57 -10.84 -7.82 -18.80
CA SER A 57 -9.62 -8.62 -18.90
C SER A 57 -8.87 -8.58 -17.57
N PRO A 58 -8.35 -9.72 -17.08
CA PRO A 58 -7.52 -9.76 -15.89
C PRO A 58 -6.32 -8.82 -16.01
N GLN A 59 -6.15 -7.94 -15.02
CA GLN A 59 -5.02 -7.03 -14.95
C GLN A 59 -3.74 -7.80 -14.66
N THR A 60 -2.70 -7.58 -15.47
CA THR A 60 -1.38 -8.21 -15.32
C THR A 60 -0.27 -7.21 -15.03
N HIS A 61 -0.45 -5.94 -15.43
CA HIS A 61 0.46 -4.85 -15.13
C HIS A 61 0.04 -4.16 -13.84
N ILE A 62 0.77 -4.42 -12.75
CA ILE A 62 0.37 -4.11 -11.39
C ILE A 62 1.53 -3.50 -10.62
N VAL A 63 1.26 -2.38 -9.96
CA VAL A 63 2.14 -1.82 -8.93
C VAL A 63 1.43 -1.92 -7.60
N PHE A 64 1.94 -2.75 -6.71
CA PHE A 64 1.56 -2.79 -5.32
C PHE A 64 2.59 -2.05 -4.47
N LEU A 65 2.25 -0.85 -4.00
CA LEU A 65 3.07 -0.19 -2.99
C LEU A 65 2.89 -0.91 -1.66
N LYS A 66 3.86 -1.74 -1.33
CA LYS A 66 3.90 -2.50 -0.10
C LYS A 66 4.33 -1.62 1.08
N THR A 67 3.37 -1.19 1.89
CA THR A 67 3.63 -0.46 3.15
C THR A 67 4.03 -1.40 4.28
N HIS A 68 4.76 -0.89 5.26
CA HIS A 68 5.29 -1.69 6.37
C HIS A 68 4.21 -2.02 7.41
N LYS A 69 4.21 -3.28 7.87
CA LYS A 69 3.37 -3.78 8.99
C LYS A 69 1.84 -3.66 8.79
N THR A 70 1.40 -3.68 7.54
CA THR A 70 -0.01 -3.53 7.10
C THR A 70 -0.60 -4.84 6.54
N ALA A 71 -0.09 -6.01 6.96
CA ALA A 71 -0.39 -7.33 6.36
C ALA A 71 0.03 -7.49 4.88
N SER A 72 0.84 -6.57 4.38
CA SER A 72 1.27 -6.47 2.99
C SER A 72 2.11 -7.65 2.48
N SER A 73 2.78 -8.42 3.35
CA SER A 73 3.44 -9.69 2.96
C SER A 73 2.45 -10.75 2.46
N THR A 74 1.19 -10.72 2.92
CA THR A 74 0.13 -11.62 2.43
C THR A 74 -0.25 -11.28 0.99
N ILE A 75 -0.38 -10.00 0.68
CA ILE A 75 -0.68 -9.52 -0.68
C ILE A 75 0.53 -9.76 -1.60
N LEU A 76 1.76 -9.55 -1.13
CA LEU A 76 2.95 -9.88 -1.91
C LEU A 76 2.99 -11.37 -2.29
N ASN A 77 2.72 -12.29 -1.35
CA ASN A 77 2.66 -13.72 -1.65
C ASN A 77 1.59 -14.06 -2.70
N LEU A 78 0.42 -13.43 -2.60
CA LEU A 78 -0.63 -13.50 -3.61
C LEU A 78 -0.12 -13.08 -5.00
N LEU A 79 0.50 -11.89 -5.10
CA LEU A 79 0.99 -11.36 -6.38
C LEU A 79 2.10 -12.23 -6.97
N TYR A 80 2.99 -12.76 -6.13
CA TYR A 80 4.03 -13.71 -6.54
C TYR A 80 3.43 -14.99 -7.12
N ARG A 81 2.44 -15.57 -6.46
CA ARG A 81 1.74 -16.76 -6.95
C ARG A 81 1.01 -16.49 -8.27
N PHE A 82 0.28 -15.38 -8.34
CA PHE A 82 -0.45 -14.99 -9.54
C PHE A 82 0.48 -14.82 -10.74
N GLY A 83 1.56 -14.05 -10.58
CA GLY A 83 2.51 -13.82 -11.65
C GLY A 83 3.33 -15.05 -12.01
N GLU A 84 3.70 -15.88 -11.02
CA GLU A 84 4.39 -17.14 -11.29
C GLU A 84 3.54 -18.11 -12.12
N ALA A 85 2.27 -18.30 -11.74
CA ALA A 85 1.35 -19.20 -12.44
C ALA A 85 1.12 -18.79 -13.91
N ARG A 86 1.36 -17.52 -14.24
CA ARG A 86 1.16 -16.92 -15.56
C ARG A 86 2.47 -16.52 -16.25
N ASN A 87 3.63 -16.95 -15.71
CA ASN A 87 4.96 -16.61 -16.22
C ASN A 87 5.21 -15.10 -16.43
N LEU A 88 4.62 -14.25 -15.59
CA LEU A 88 4.79 -12.80 -15.64
C LEU A 88 6.17 -12.37 -15.13
N SER A 89 6.67 -11.25 -15.66
CA SER A 89 7.93 -10.64 -15.20
C SER A 89 7.72 -9.77 -13.96
N PHE A 90 8.64 -9.87 -13.01
CA PHE A 90 8.64 -9.08 -11.78
C PHE A 90 9.80 -8.09 -11.79
N ALA A 91 9.61 -6.87 -11.30
CA ALA A 91 10.74 -5.99 -11.00
C ALA A 91 11.27 -6.32 -9.60
N LEU A 92 12.13 -7.34 -9.51
CA LEU A 92 12.68 -7.81 -8.25
C LEU A 92 13.87 -6.96 -7.80
N PRO A 93 14.07 -6.76 -6.49
CA PRO A 93 15.24 -6.05 -5.97
C PRO A 93 16.51 -6.90 -6.11
N ARG A 94 17.68 -6.23 -6.13
CA ARG A 94 18.98 -6.92 -6.02
C ARG A 94 19.17 -7.61 -4.67
N GLY A 95 18.71 -6.97 -3.60
CA GLY A 95 18.61 -7.55 -2.27
C GLY A 95 17.18 -8.03 -2.00
N TYR A 96 16.56 -7.51 -0.95
CA TYR A 96 15.17 -7.83 -0.59
C TYR A 96 14.21 -6.62 -0.65
N GLN A 97 14.76 -5.42 -0.86
CA GLN A 97 14.01 -4.18 -0.99
C GLN A 97 14.55 -3.36 -2.16
N LEU A 98 13.68 -2.56 -2.79
CA LEU A 98 13.97 -1.71 -3.93
C LEU A 98 14.48 -0.35 -3.45
N GLY A 99 15.76 -0.28 -3.06
CA GLY A 99 16.45 0.98 -2.71
C GLY A 99 16.13 1.59 -1.34
N TYR A 100 15.24 0.95 -0.57
CA TYR A 100 14.78 1.44 0.73
C TYR A 100 15.94 1.63 1.74
N PRO A 101 15.99 2.72 2.52
CA PRO A 101 14.96 3.75 2.74
C PRO A 101 15.02 4.96 1.79
N LYS A 102 15.90 4.95 0.79
CA LYS A 102 15.94 6.03 -0.21
C LYS A 102 14.73 5.91 -1.15
N PRO A 103 14.24 7.02 -1.74
CA PRO A 103 13.23 6.94 -2.79
C PRO A 103 13.64 5.95 -3.87
N PHE A 104 12.68 5.15 -4.32
CA PHE A 104 12.86 4.15 -5.35
C PHE A 104 13.49 4.76 -6.60
N ARG A 105 14.44 4.03 -7.17
CA ARG A 105 14.93 4.30 -8.52
C ARG A 105 14.89 3.03 -9.33
N ALA A 106 14.64 3.15 -10.62
CA ALA A 106 14.60 2.02 -11.55
C ALA A 106 15.91 1.19 -11.51
N VAL A 107 17.04 1.84 -11.24
CA VAL A 107 18.35 1.17 -11.05
C VAL A 107 18.38 0.19 -9.87
N ASP A 108 17.49 0.31 -8.89
CA ASP A 108 17.44 -0.58 -7.73
C ASP A 108 16.82 -1.95 -8.07
N ILE A 109 16.17 -2.06 -9.25
CA ILE A 109 15.73 -3.33 -9.82
C ILE A 109 16.94 -4.16 -10.27
N ASN A 110 16.89 -5.45 -9.98
CA ASN A 110 17.92 -6.37 -10.40
C ASN A 110 17.93 -6.53 -11.92
N HIS A 111 19.13 -6.50 -12.51
CA HIS A 111 19.36 -6.49 -13.96
C HIS A 111 18.72 -5.32 -14.72
N TYR A 112 18.40 -4.20 -14.05
CA TYR A 112 18.02 -2.98 -14.76
C TYR A 112 19.17 -2.46 -15.63
N SER A 113 18.85 -1.99 -16.85
CA SER A 113 19.80 -1.31 -17.72
C SER A 113 19.21 -0.01 -18.24
N ARG A 114 19.94 1.10 -18.04
CA ARG A 114 19.54 2.43 -18.49
C ARG A 114 19.37 2.47 -20.02
N GLY A 115 18.33 3.16 -20.49
CA GLY A 115 18.05 3.32 -21.92
C GLY A 115 17.37 2.12 -22.57
N ARG A 116 16.98 1.10 -21.81
CA ARG A 116 16.18 -0.03 -22.31
C ARG A 116 14.77 0.03 -21.73
N ASN A 117 13.77 -0.01 -22.61
CA ASN A 117 12.39 -0.20 -22.21
C ASN A 117 12.21 -1.67 -21.81
N VAL A 118 12.23 -1.94 -20.52
CA VAL A 118 11.77 -3.22 -19.96
C VAL A 118 10.50 -2.91 -19.20
N ASP A 119 9.38 -3.35 -19.76
CA ASP A 119 8.09 -3.29 -19.10
C ASP A 119 7.96 -4.53 -18.21
N TYR A 120 7.97 -4.31 -16.90
CA TYR A 120 7.66 -5.37 -15.94
C TYR A 120 6.14 -5.49 -15.81
N HIS A 121 5.68 -6.70 -15.51
CA HIS A 121 4.28 -6.92 -15.20
C HIS A 121 3.98 -6.56 -13.75
N ILE A 122 4.83 -6.93 -12.79
CA ILE A 122 4.52 -6.75 -11.37
C ILE A 122 5.66 -6.09 -10.61
N ILE A 123 5.35 -5.02 -9.88
CA ILE A 123 6.19 -4.45 -8.82
C ILE A 123 5.43 -4.58 -7.51
N CYS A 124 6.02 -5.29 -6.53
CA CYS A 124 5.35 -5.49 -5.24
C CYS A 124 6.28 -5.61 -4.03
N ASN A 125 7.59 -5.55 -4.22
CA ASN A 125 8.57 -5.56 -3.12
C ASN A 125 8.61 -4.19 -2.42
N HIS A 126 9.07 -4.19 -1.16
CA HIS A 126 9.21 -2.95 -0.38
C HIS A 126 10.08 -1.91 -1.11
N MET A 127 9.56 -0.69 -1.16
CA MET A 127 10.23 0.49 -1.69
C MET A 127 9.75 1.71 -0.92
N ARG A 128 10.47 2.82 -1.04
CA ARG A 128 9.90 4.15 -0.76
C ARG A 128 9.42 4.71 -2.10
N PHE A 129 8.13 4.95 -2.23
CA PHE A 129 7.51 5.22 -3.53
C PHE A 129 8.11 6.45 -4.21
N HIS A 130 8.24 6.37 -5.53
CA HIS A 130 8.66 7.48 -6.38
C HIS A 130 8.05 7.28 -7.77
N HIS A 131 6.92 7.94 -8.01
CA HIS A 131 6.07 7.69 -9.18
C HIS A 131 6.85 7.77 -10.51
N GLY A 132 7.63 8.84 -10.70
CA GLY A 132 8.39 9.05 -11.93
C GLY A 132 9.49 8.02 -12.21
N GLU A 133 9.96 7.25 -11.21
CA GLU A 133 10.87 6.13 -11.45
C GLU A 133 10.12 4.82 -11.73
N VAL A 134 8.90 4.67 -11.21
CA VAL A 134 8.04 3.53 -11.51
C VAL A 134 7.56 3.58 -12.96
N GLU A 135 7.18 4.77 -13.46
CA GLU A 135 6.76 4.96 -14.85
C GLU A 135 7.84 4.64 -15.89
N LYS A 136 9.11 4.55 -15.49
CA LYS A 136 10.22 4.18 -16.39
C LYS A 136 10.24 2.69 -16.73
N VAL A 137 9.56 1.87 -15.93
CA VAL A 137 9.67 0.41 -15.95
C VAL A 137 8.31 -0.30 -15.96
N MET A 138 7.23 0.47 -15.94
CA MET A 138 5.86 -0.01 -16.00
C MET A 138 5.12 0.66 -17.16
N PRO A 139 4.35 -0.09 -17.95
CA PRO A 139 3.64 0.47 -19.09
C PRO A 139 2.49 1.37 -18.65
N ARG A 140 2.04 2.23 -19.57
CA ARG A 140 0.84 3.05 -19.37
C ARG A 140 -0.38 2.15 -19.11
N GLY A 141 -1.26 2.59 -18.21
CA GLY A 141 -2.45 1.81 -17.81
C GLY A 141 -2.19 0.75 -16.74
N THR A 142 -0.97 0.69 -16.18
CA THR A 142 -0.65 -0.15 -15.02
C THR A 142 -1.59 0.15 -13.84
N PHE A 143 -2.08 -0.90 -13.17
CA PHE A 143 -2.95 -0.77 -12.01
C PHE A 143 -2.12 -0.59 -10.71
N TYR A 144 -2.12 0.63 -10.19
CA TYR A 144 -1.52 1.00 -8.90
C TYR A 144 -2.49 0.78 -7.74
N PHE A 145 -2.05 0.07 -6.71
CA PHE A 145 -2.76 -0.04 -5.44
C PHE A 145 -1.81 -0.12 -4.25
N SER A 146 -2.33 0.11 -3.05
CA SER A 146 -1.59 -0.03 -1.81
C SER A 146 -2.51 -0.52 -0.68
N ILE A 147 -1.97 -0.66 0.52
CA ILE A 147 -2.71 -1.04 1.73
C ILE A 147 -2.29 -0.15 2.89
N LEU A 148 -3.25 0.28 3.70
CA LEU A 148 -3.02 1.01 4.93
C LEU A 148 -3.43 0.19 6.14
N ARG A 149 -3.05 0.67 7.31
CA ARG A 149 -3.46 0.16 8.61
C ARG A 149 -3.71 1.33 9.54
N ASN A 150 -4.60 1.16 10.52
CA ASN A 150 -4.83 2.11 11.57
C ASN A 150 -3.49 2.47 12.25
N PRO A 151 -3.08 3.76 12.25
CA PRO A 151 -1.78 4.20 12.73
C PRO A 151 -1.47 3.80 14.17
N VAL A 152 -2.51 3.61 15.00
CA VAL A 152 -2.35 3.15 16.39
C VAL A 152 -1.85 1.71 16.45
N THR A 153 -2.50 0.81 15.72
CA THR A 153 -2.09 -0.61 15.68
C THR A 153 -0.83 -0.82 14.84
N LEU A 154 -0.60 0.07 13.87
CA LEU A 154 0.66 0.15 13.12
C LEU A 154 1.83 0.51 14.05
N ALA A 155 1.71 1.57 14.84
CA ALA A 155 2.73 2.03 15.77
C ALA A 155 3.14 0.95 16.78
N GLU A 156 2.18 0.24 17.36
CA GLU A 156 2.45 -0.89 18.27
C GLU A 156 3.23 -2.01 17.57
N SER A 157 2.80 -2.37 16.34
CA SER A 157 3.48 -3.39 15.56
C SER A 157 4.88 -2.95 15.11
N ALA A 158 5.06 -1.68 14.77
CA ALA A 158 6.32 -1.10 14.32
C ALA A 158 7.32 -1.04 15.47
N PHE A 159 6.90 -0.58 16.65
CA PHE A 159 7.74 -0.55 17.85
C PHE A 159 8.32 -1.92 18.20
N THR A 160 7.48 -2.96 18.20
CA THR A 160 7.96 -4.31 18.55
C THR A 160 8.89 -4.87 17.48
N TYR A 161 8.58 -4.65 16.20
CA TYR A 161 9.34 -5.21 15.09
C TYR A 161 10.67 -4.47 14.87
N TYR A 162 10.68 -3.14 14.91
CA TYR A 162 11.85 -2.30 14.65
C TYR A 162 12.59 -1.87 15.92
N LYS A 163 12.35 -2.55 17.05
CA LYS A 163 12.92 -2.20 18.34
C LYS A 163 14.45 -2.03 18.34
N GLY A 164 15.15 -2.89 17.62
CA GLY A 164 16.62 -2.85 17.49
C GLY A 164 17.12 -2.04 16.28
N SER A 165 16.22 -1.63 15.39
CA SER A 165 16.56 -1.04 14.08
C SER A 165 16.24 0.45 13.99
N SER A 166 15.40 0.93 14.90
CA SER A 166 15.14 2.34 15.11
C SER A 166 15.84 2.80 16.39
N SER A 167 16.76 3.75 16.25
CA SER A 167 17.47 4.36 17.38
C SER A 167 16.47 4.97 18.40
N ALA A 168 15.38 5.57 17.90
CA ALA A 168 14.34 6.13 18.76
C ALA A 168 13.68 5.07 19.64
N PHE A 169 13.37 3.90 19.07
CA PHE A 169 12.75 2.81 19.81
C PHE A 169 13.73 2.08 20.73
N SER A 170 15.00 1.92 20.36
CA SER A 170 15.98 1.17 21.16
C SER A 170 16.27 1.81 22.52
N LYS A 171 16.09 3.14 22.63
CA LYS A 171 16.32 3.94 23.85
C LYS A 171 15.32 3.72 24.98
N VAL A 172 14.16 3.15 24.71
CA VAL A 172 13.10 2.91 25.72
C VAL A 172 12.86 1.43 25.91
N GLN A 173 12.14 1.01 26.96
CA GLN A 173 11.74 -0.40 27.09
C GLN A 173 10.31 -0.67 26.64
N ARG A 174 9.38 0.24 26.96
CA ARG A 174 7.94 0.11 26.70
C ARG A 174 7.45 1.13 25.66
N LEU A 175 6.37 0.81 24.96
CA LEU A 175 5.78 1.65 23.92
C LEU A 175 5.28 2.97 24.51
N GLU A 176 4.58 2.87 25.63
CA GLU A 176 3.96 3.99 26.35
C GLU A 176 5.03 4.99 26.82
N GLN A 177 6.22 4.50 27.16
CA GLN A 177 7.35 5.36 27.52
C GLN A 177 7.79 6.25 26.34
N PHE A 178 7.83 5.69 25.13
CA PHE A 178 8.16 6.48 23.93
C PHE A 178 7.10 7.54 23.66
N TYR A 179 5.82 7.18 23.69
CA TYR A 179 4.74 8.09 23.29
C TYR A 179 4.37 9.16 24.32
N ARG A 180 4.77 9.00 25.59
CA ARG A 180 4.62 10.06 26.60
C ARG A 180 5.49 11.28 26.31
N ASP A 181 6.69 11.07 25.77
CA ASP A 181 7.63 12.13 25.42
C ASP A 181 8.51 11.68 24.24
N PRO A 182 7.94 11.63 23.02
CA PRO A 182 8.63 11.04 21.88
C PRO A 182 9.84 11.86 21.44
N TRP A 183 9.79 13.18 21.59
CA TRP A 183 10.89 14.09 21.23
C TRP A 183 12.16 13.88 22.07
N ARG A 184 12.02 13.39 23.32
CA ARG A 184 13.19 13.01 24.13
C ARG A 184 14.00 11.87 23.55
N TYR A 185 13.37 10.98 22.78
CA TYR A 185 14.01 9.78 22.25
C TYR A 185 14.23 9.84 20.74
N TYR A 186 13.46 10.66 20.04
CA TYR A 186 13.45 10.79 18.59
C TYR A 186 14.35 11.91 18.08
N SER A 187 15.13 11.62 17.05
CA SER A 187 15.82 12.61 16.23
C SER A 187 15.64 12.28 14.75
N VAL A 188 15.48 13.34 13.93
CA VAL A 188 15.21 13.21 12.49
C VAL A 188 16.36 12.50 11.76
N SER A 189 17.60 12.83 12.12
CA SER A 189 18.82 12.33 11.46
C SER A 189 19.24 10.94 11.90
N GLU A 190 18.60 10.38 12.93
CA GLU A 190 18.98 9.08 13.46
C GLU A 190 18.54 7.91 12.56
N THR A 191 19.37 6.87 12.56
CA THR A 191 19.09 5.63 11.83
C THR A 191 17.73 5.05 12.22
N GLY A 192 16.92 4.75 11.21
CA GLY A 192 15.60 4.15 11.38
C GLY A 192 14.56 5.10 12.00
N SER A 193 14.76 6.43 11.92
CA SER A 193 13.78 7.42 12.39
C SER A 193 12.40 7.25 11.71
N HIS A 194 12.38 6.94 10.41
CA HIS A 194 11.15 6.68 9.65
C HIS A 194 10.29 5.53 10.19
N TYR A 195 10.87 4.54 10.87
CA TYR A 195 10.10 3.47 11.52
C TYR A 195 9.34 3.95 12.75
N ALA A 196 9.72 5.10 13.32
CA ALA A 196 9.19 5.61 14.57
C ALA A 196 8.14 6.72 14.42
N ARG A 197 7.95 7.25 13.21
CA ARG A 197 7.03 8.37 12.97
C ARG A 197 6.53 8.38 11.53
N ASN A 198 5.21 8.46 11.34
CA ASN A 198 4.53 8.57 10.03
C ASN A 198 5.06 7.57 8.98
N LEU A 199 5.07 6.29 9.34
CA LEU A 199 5.71 5.23 8.55
C LEU A 199 4.99 4.99 7.22
N MET A 200 3.66 5.02 7.18
CA MET A 200 2.96 4.87 5.89
C MET A 200 3.23 6.08 4.99
N TRP A 201 3.16 7.30 5.53
CA TRP A 201 3.49 8.53 4.81
C TRP A 201 4.89 8.47 4.19
N PHE A 202 5.86 7.92 4.93
CA PHE A 202 7.22 7.66 4.44
C PHE A 202 7.22 6.66 3.28
N ASP A 203 6.50 5.55 3.41
CA ASP A 203 6.40 4.52 2.36
C ASP A 203 5.82 5.10 1.05
N PHE A 204 4.86 6.03 1.14
CA PHE A 204 4.31 6.77 -0.02
C PHE A 204 5.30 7.77 -0.65
N GLY A 205 6.52 7.90 -0.13
CA GLY A 205 7.58 8.71 -0.73
C GLY A 205 7.80 10.06 -0.05
N HIS A 206 6.89 10.49 0.82
CA HIS A 206 6.90 11.82 1.40
C HIS A 206 7.79 11.91 2.66
N ASP A 207 8.07 13.13 3.11
CA ASP A 207 8.82 13.36 4.35
C ASP A 207 7.95 13.08 5.57
N HIS A 208 8.37 12.12 6.39
CA HIS A 208 7.66 11.70 7.59
C HIS A 208 7.78 12.69 8.76
N ASN A 209 8.60 13.73 8.61
CA ASN A 209 8.74 14.84 9.55
C ASN A 209 8.11 16.14 9.07
N ALA A 210 7.46 16.14 7.90
CA ALA A 210 6.85 17.33 7.35
C ALA A 210 5.88 17.99 8.34
N ASN A 211 5.82 19.31 8.29
CA ASN A 211 4.86 20.08 9.07
C ASN A 211 3.43 19.72 8.65
N VAL A 212 2.55 19.52 9.64
CA VAL A 212 1.17 19.13 9.41
C VAL A 212 0.34 20.38 9.12
N THR A 213 0.44 20.91 7.91
CA THR A 213 -0.41 22.01 7.44
C THR A 213 -1.54 21.45 6.57
N GLU A 214 -2.72 22.07 6.66
CA GLU A 214 -3.89 21.63 5.91
C GLU A 214 -3.63 21.57 4.40
N HIS A 215 -2.99 22.62 3.85
CA HIS A 215 -2.65 22.68 2.43
C HIS A 215 -1.70 21.56 2.00
N TYR A 216 -0.62 21.30 2.76
CA TYR A 216 0.34 20.24 2.43
C TYR A 216 -0.32 18.86 2.49
N VAL A 217 -1.05 18.58 3.56
CA VAL A 217 -1.74 17.29 3.73
C VAL A 217 -2.77 17.08 2.63
N ALA A 218 -3.60 18.08 2.31
CA ALA A 218 -4.59 17.99 1.25
C ALA A 218 -3.95 17.74 -0.13
N ALA A 219 -2.83 18.41 -0.43
CA ALA A 219 -2.11 18.21 -1.69
C ALA A 219 -1.57 16.77 -1.83
N VAL A 220 -0.95 16.22 -0.77
CA VAL A 220 -0.45 14.85 -0.78
C VAL A 220 -1.57 13.81 -0.87
N LEU A 221 -2.67 14.00 -0.12
CA LEU A 221 -3.81 13.09 -0.21
C LEU A 221 -4.39 13.05 -1.63
N LYS A 222 -4.48 14.20 -2.28
CA LYS A 222 -4.93 14.31 -3.66
C LYS A 222 -3.97 13.62 -4.63
N GLU A 223 -2.67 13.82 -4.48
CA GLU A 223 -1.65 13.14 -5.30
C GLU A 223 -1.77 11.61 -5.19
N ILE A 224 -1.92 11.09 -3.97
CA ILE A 224 -2.09 9.65 -3.73
C ILE A 224 -3.41 9.16 -4.36
N GLU A 225 -4.50 9.91 -4.24
CA GLU A 225 -5.80 9.56 -4.83
C GLU A 225 -5.77 9.56 -6.37
N GLU A 226 -5.03 10.49 -6.98
CA GLU A 226 -4.83 10.55 -8.44
C GLU A 226 -3.90 9.43 -8.95
N THR A 227 -2.95 8.97 -8.13
CA THR A 227 -1.97 7.93 -8.53
C THR A 227 -2.47 6.51 -8.28
N PHE A 228 -3.12 6.26 -7.14
CA PHE A 228 -3.50 4.91 -6.70
C PHE A 228 -4.98 4.64 -6.95
N HIS A 229 -5.25 3.70 -7.85
CA HIS A 229 -6.62 3.27 -8.20
C HIS A 229 -7.39 2.70 -7.00
N LEU A 230 -6.68 2.03 -6.08
CA LEU A 230 -7.27 1.42 -4.90
C LEU A 230 -6.33 1.47 -3.70
N ILE A 231 -6.85 1.88 -2.54
CA ILE A 231 -6.17 1.79 -1.26
C ILE A 231 -6.97 0.85 -0.36
N LEU A 232 -6.34 -0.25 0.04
CA LEU A 232 -6.90 -1.30 0.89
C LEU A 232 -6.73 -0.97 2.38
N LEU A 233 -7.49 -1.62 3.25
CA LEU A 233 -7.38 -1.47 4.70
C LEU A 233 -7.15 -2.81 5.39
N ALA A 234 -6.08 -2.90 6.16
CA ALA A 234 -5.69 -4.12 6.86
C ALA A 234 -6.74 -4.61 7.88
N GLU A 235 -7.48 -3.70 8.53
CA GLU A 235 -8.57 -4.06 9.45
C GLU A 235 -9.75 -4.71 8.74
N TYR A 236 -9.96 -4.37 7.47
CA TYR A 236 -11.04 -4.85 6.62
C TYR A 236 -10.46 -5.68 5.47
N PHE A 237 -9.53 -6.58 5.81
CA PHE A 237 -8.75 -7.33 4.83
C PHE A 237 -9.63 -8.13 3.87
N ASP A 238 -10.68 -8.81 4.35
CA ASP A 238 -11.54 -9.61 3.47
C ASP A 238 -12.33 -8.73 2.48
N GLN A 239 -12.90 -7.61 2.94
CA GLN A 239 -13.56 -6.63 2.07
C GLN A 239 -12.57 -6.02 1.07
N SER A 240 -11.36 -5.72 1.54
CA SER A 240 -10.25 -5.24 0.71
C SER A 240 -9.93 -6.21 -0.41
N MET A 241 -9.85 -7.52 -0.11
CA MET A 241 -9.63 -8.55 -1.12
C MET A 241 -10.79 -8.65 -2.11
N VAL A 242 -12.04 -8.57 -1.67
CA VAL A 242 -13.21 -8.55 -2.58
C VAL A 242 -13.17 -7.35 -3.53
N LEU A 243 -12.86 -6.15 -3.03
CA LEU A 243 -12.69 -4.96 -3.87
C LEU A 243 -11.50 -5.10 -4.83
N LEU A 244 -10.37 -5.66 -4.36
CA LEU A 244 -9.20 -5.91 -5.19
C LEU A 244 -9.53 -6.88 -6.33
N ARG A 245 -10.31 -7.95 -6.06
CA ARG A 245 -10.78 -8.90 -7.08
C ARG A 245 -11.51 -8.18 -8.19
N GLN A 246 -12.49 -7.36 -7.81
CA GLN A 246 -13.32 -6.61 -8.74
C GLN A 246 -12.49 -5.63 -9.57
N ALA A 247 -11.53 -4.96 -8.94
CA ALA A 247 -10.69 -3.97 -9.61
C ALA A 247 -9.66 -4.57 -10.57
N LEU A 248 -9.12 -5.76 -10.24
CA LEU A 248 -8.15 -6.47 -11.07
C LEU A 248 -8.79 -7.40 -12.10
N CYS A 249 -10.11 -7.63 -12.05
CA CYS A 249 -10.80 -8.63 -12.87
C CYS A 249 -10.19 -10.03 -12.69
N TRP A 250 -9.89 -10.39 -11.44
CA TRP A 250 -9.33 -11.69 -11.10
C TRP A 250 -10.41 -12.66 -10.63
N ASP A 251 -10.12 -13.95 -10.73
CA ASP A 251 -10.97 -14.98 -10.16
C ASP A 251 -10.82 -15.02 -8.63
N LEU A 252 -11.87 -15.48 -7.96
CA LEU A 252 -11.84 -15.57 -6.50
C LEU A 252 -10.77 -16.57 -6.01
N ASP A 253 -10.51 -17.61 -6.79
CA ASP A 253 -9.51 -18.64 -6.49
C ASP A 253 -8.08 -18.09 -6.53
N ASP A 254 -7.81 -17.08 -7.36
CA ASP A 254 -6.52 -16.38 -7.36
C ASP A 254 -6.32 -15.61 -6.05
N LEU A 255 -7.38 -15.11 -5.39
CA LEU A 255 -7.30 -14.32 -4.15
C LEU A 255 -7.21 -15.12 -2.85
N VAL A 256 -7.21 -16.44 -2.91
CA VAL A 256 -7.11 -17.26 -1.71
C VAL A 256 -5.72 -17.12 -1.10
N THR A 257 -5.65 -16.57 0.11
CA THR A 257 -4.40 -16.31 0.85
C THR A 257 -4.41 -16.87 2.26
N PHE A 258 -3.25 -17.29 2.74
CA PHE A 258 -3.02 -17.49 4.17
C PHE A 258 -2.41 -16.24 4.78
N LYS A 259 -2.72 -15.96 6.05
CA LYS A 259 -2.16 -14.80 6.75
C LYS A 259 -0.68 -15.05 7.00
N LEU A 260 0.19 -14.30 6.34
CA LEU A 260 1.65 -14.40 6.51
C LEU A 260 2.21 -13.28 7.37
N ASN A 261 3.40 -13.51 7.92
CA ASN A 261 4.10 -12.56 8.81
C ASN A 261 3.25 -12.21 10.05
N LEU A 262 2.47 -13.19 10.52
CA LEU A 262 1.68 -13.10 11.74
C LEU A 262 2.61 -13.06 12.94
N ARG A 263 2.25 -12.25 13.93
CA ARG A 263 2.99 -12.19 15.18
C ARG A 263 2.20 -12.86 16.29
N SER A 264 2.90 -13.50 17.22
CA SER A 264 2.27 -14.09 18.40
C SER A 264 1.52 -13.04 19.23
N ASN A 265 0.27 -13.34 19.61
CA ASN A 265 -0.56 -12.50 20.49
C ASN A 265 0.13 -12.15 21.80
N LYS A 266 1.05 -13.01 22.29
CA LYS A 266 1.84 -12.76 23.51
C LYS A 266 2.70 -11.50 23.45
N THR A 267 2.99 -11.00 22.24
CA THR A 267 3.80 -9.79 22.07
C THR A 267 2.96 -8.55 21.77
N VAL A 268 1.63 -8.68 21.65
CA VAL A 268 0.73 -7.55 21.35
C VAL A 268 0.37 -6.83 22.65
N SER A 269 0.68 -5.53 22.72
CA SER A 269 0.35 -4.70 23.88
C SER A 269 -1.08 -4.16 23.81
N ARG A 270 -1.82 -4.19 24.93
CA ARG A 270 -3.07 -3.44 25.09
C ARG A 270 -2.75 -1.99 25.44
N LEU A 271 -3.33 -1.04 24.71
CA LEU A 271 -3.03 0.39 24.86
C LEU A 271 -4.15 1.12 25.61
N SER A 272 -3.79 2.06 26.47
CA SER A 272 -4.75 2.97 27.13
C SER A 272 -5.26 4.01 26.14
N ALA A 273 -6.43 4.59 26.43
CA ALA A 273 -7.00 5.68 25.62
C ALA A 273 -6.06 6.89 25.50
N GLU A 274 -5.32 7.19 26.57
CA GLU A 274 -4.30 8.24 26.59
C GLU A 274 -3.18 7.96 25.59
N THR A 275 -2.58 6.77 25.64
CA THR A 275 -1.52 6.36 24.71
C THR A 275 -2.03 6.33 23.26
N VAL A 276 -3.28 5.93 23.03
CA VAL A 276 -3.91 6.02 21.70
C VAL A 276 -3.95 7.46 21.20
N GLY A 277 -4.32 8.43 22.05
CA GLY A 277 -4.29 9.85 21.71
C GLY A 277 -2.88 10.36 21.37
N GLN A 278 -1.89 10.01 22.19
CA GLN A 278 -0.48 10.36 21.98
C GLN A 278 0.05 9.79 20.65
N ILE A 279 -0.27 8.54 20.33
CA ILE A 279 0.15 7.91 19.07
C ILE A 279 -0.44 8.63 17.85
N ARG A 280 -1.72 9.00 17.91
CA ARG A 280 -2.39 9.75 16.82
C ARG A 280 -1.75 11.11 16.63
N ALA A 281 -1.48 11.84 17.72
CA ALA A 281 -0.83 13.15 17.65
C ALA A 281 0.60 13.05 17.09
N TRP A 282 1.38 12.07 17.53
CA TRP A 282 2.74 11.85 17.03
C TRP A 282 2.78 11.48 15.53
N ASN A 283 1.82 10.67 15.10
CA ASN A 283 1.69 10.17 13.73
C ASN A 283 0.56 10.89 12.96
N ALA A 284 0.47 12.21 13.09
CA ALA A 284 -0.64 12.99 12.56
C ALA A 284 -0.79 12.93 11.02
N LEU A 285 0.32 12.74 10.28
CA LEU A 285 0.26 12.59 8.82
C LEU A 285 -0.35 11.23 8.45
N ASP A 286 0.13 10.14 9.08
CA ASP A 286 -0.47 8.80 8.93
C ASP A 286 -1.94 8.77 9.38
N TRP A 287 -2.28 9.53 10.43
CA TRP A 287 -3.65 9.66 10.92
C TRP A 287 -4.56 10.33 9.88
N SER A 288 -4.08 11.41 9.26
CA SER A 288 -4.80 12.11 8.20
C SER A 288 -4.97 11.21 6.96
N LEU A 289 -3.91 10.50 6.57
CA LEU A 289 -3.92 9.50 5.50
C LEU A 289 -4.97 8.40 5.75
N TYR A 290 -4.95 7.81 6.94
CA TYR A 290 -5.88 6.74 7.29
C TYR A 290 -7.33 7.23 7.32
N LEU A 291 -7.61 8.39 7.91
CA LEU A 291 -8.97 8.93 7.96
C LEU A 291 -9.54 9.20 6.56
N HIS A 292 -8.72 9.77 5.66
CA HIS A 292 -9.13 10.04 4.29
C HIS A 292 -9.46 8.74 3.55
N PHE A 293 -8.53 7.78 3.52
CA PHE A 293 -8.72 6.55 2.76
C PHE A 293 -9.68 5.55 3.43
N ASN A 294 -9.91 5.65 4.75
CA ASN A 294 -10.99 4.91 5.41
C ASN A 294 -12.36 5.34 4.91
N ARG A 295 -12.58 6.66 4.81
CA ARG A 295 -13.83 7.21 4.24
C ARG A 295 -14.02 6.79 2.78
N THR A 296 -13.01 6.95 1.93
CA THR A 296 -13.14 6.60 0.50
C THR A 296 -13.25 5.09 0.29
N PHE A 297 -12.65 4.27 1.17
CA PHE A 297 -12.82 2.82 1.18
C PHE A 297 -14.29 2.43 1.44
N TRP A 298 -14.93 2.97 2.48
CA TRP A 298 -16.33 2.65 2.77
C TRP A 298 -17.28 3.14 1.69
N GLN A 299 -17.02 4.29 1.07
CA GLN A 299 -17.74 4.72 -0.13
C GLN A 299 -17.60 3.74 -1.31
N ARG A 300 -16.46 3.03 -1.43
CA ARG A 300 -16.30 1.95 -2.43
C ARG A 300 -17.07 0.70 -2.03
N VAL A 301 -17.08 0.34 -0.74
CA VAL A 301 -17.89 -0.78 -0.22
C VAL A 301 -19.39 -0.55 -0.45
N ASP A 302 -19.88 0.66 -0.17
CA ASP A 302 -21.28 1.03 -0.38
C ASP A 302 -21.67 0.95 -1.86
N ARG A 303 -20.82 1.46 -2.75
CA ARG A 303 -21.00 1.34 -4.21
C ARG A 303 -20.96 -0.10 -4.71
N TYR A 304 -20.14 -0.95 -4.09
CA TYR A 304 -20.11 -2.38 -4.40
C TYR A 304 -21.39 -3.10 -3.97
N GLY A 305 -22.06 -2.57 -2.93
CA GLY A 305 -23.27 -3.09 -2.32
C GLY A 305 -22.98 -3.90 -1.06
N GLN A 306 -23.59 -3.51 0.06
CA GLN A 306 -23.34 -4.12 1.38
C GLN A 306 -23.67 -5.61 1.43
N GLU A 307 -24.84 -6.03 0.93
CA GLU A 307 -25.23 -7.45 0.91
C GLU A 307 -24.36 -8.28 -0.02
N ARG A 308 -24.01 -7.73 -1.18
CA ARG A 308 -23.06 -8.37 -2.12
C ARG A 308 -21.68 -8.52 -1.48
N MET A 309 -21.18 -7.48 -0.82
CA MET A 309 -19.92 -7.52 -0.08
C MET A 309 -19.94 -8.61 0.98
N ARG A 310 -21.01 -8.70 1.77
CA ARG A 310 -21.16 -9.70 2.82
C ARG A 310 -21.10 -11.13 2.27
N ARG A 311 -21.81 -11.38 1.16
CA ARG A 311 -21.80 -12.67 0.45
C ARG A 311 -20.41 -13.01 -0.09
N ASP A 312 -19.79 -12.12 -0.85
CA ASP A 312 -18.50 -12.39 -1.49
C ASP A 312 -17.37 -12.55 -0.45
N VAL A 313 -17.43 -11.83 0.68
CA VAL A 313 -16.55 -12.05 1.83
C VAL A 313 -16.74 -13.43 2.43
N GLN A 314 -17.98 -13.89 2.58
CA GLN A 314 -18.26 -15.22 3.12
C GLN A 314 -17.71 -16.32 2.21
N ILE A 315 -17.94 -16.22 0.90
CA ILE A 315 -17.40 -17.18 -0.09
C ILE A 315 -15.86 -17.19 -0.05
N LEU A 316 -15.22 -16.00 0.04
CA LEU A 316 -13.76 -15.91 0.15
C LEU A 316 -13.23 -16.61 1.41
N ARG A 317 -13.95 -16.50 2.53
CA ARG A 317 -13.58 -17.16 3.80
C ARG A 317 -13.72 -18.67 3.71
N GLU A 318 -14.79 -19.17 3.10
CA GLU A 318 -15.02 -20.60 2.88
C GLU A 318 -13.91 -21.22 2.02
N LYS A 319 -13.59 -20.62 0.87
CA LYS A 319 -12.48 -21.07 0.01
C LYS A 319 -11.13 -21.05 0.72
N ARG A 320 -10.89 -20.04 1.57
CA ARG A 320 -9.69 -19.98 2.39
C ARG A 320 -9.65 -21.12 3.40
N GLN A 321 -10.77 -21.41 4.05
CA GLN A 321 -10.90 -22.49 5.02
C GLN A 321 -10.66 -23.86 4.37
N GLU A 322 -11.28 -24.12 3.22
CA GLU A 322 -11.05 -25.35 2.43
C GLU A 322 -9.57 -25.52 2.08
N MET A 323 -8.90 -24.45 1.64
CA MET A 323 -7.47 -24.48 1.33
C MET A 323 -6.61 -24.69 2.59
N MET A 324 -6.99 -24.10 3.73
CA MET A 324 -6.32 -24.32 5.01
C MET A 324 -6.45 -25.77 5.46
N GLU A 325 -7.64 -26.36 5.36
CA GLU A 325 -7.90 -27.76 5.69
C GLU A 325 -7.15 -28.71 4.76
N LEU A 326 -7.05 -28.39 3.47
CA LEU A 326 -6.24 -29.16 2.53
C LEU A 326 -4.76 -29.13 2.91
N CYS A 327 -4.20 -27.94 3.15
CA CYS A 327 -2.75 -27.76 3.24
C CYS A 327 -2.17 -27.95 4.64
N LEU A 328 -2.83 -27.44 5.68
CA LEU A 328 -2.18 -27.12 6.95
C LEU A 328 -2.35 -28.24 7.99
N GLN A 329 -1.25 -28.57 8.65
CA GLN A 329 -1.26 -29.43 9.83
C GLN A 329 -1.76 -28.61 11.04
N GLY A 330 -2.86 -29.05 11.65
CA GLY A 330 -3.45 -28.40 12.83
C GLY A 330 -4.19 -27.07 12.55
N GLY A 331 -4.22 -26.60 11.30
CA GLY A 331 -5.00 -25.42 10.86
C GLY A 331 -4.58 -24.07 11.44
N GLN A 332 -3.67 -24.02 12.41
CA GLN A 332 -3.28 -22.81 13.14
C GLN A 332 -1.81 -22.48 12.92
N PRO A 333 -1.43 -21.19 12.99
CA PRO A 333 -0.04 -20.79 12.89
C PRO A 333 0.74 -21.21 14.15
N VAL A 334 1.98 -21.67 13.95
CA VAL A 334 2.89 -22.16 14.98
C VAL A 334 4.15 -21.29 15.09
N GLU A 335 4.84 -21.36 16.23
CA GLU A 335 6.11 -20.65 16.41
C GLU A 335 7.17 -21.22 15.45
N ALA A 336 8.08 -20.36 14.96
CA ALA A 336 9.08 -20.77 13.97
C ALA A 336 10.00 -21.92 14.41
N ALA A 337 10.17 -22.14 15.72
CA ALA A 337 10.92 -23.29 16.26
C ALA A 337 10.23 -24.64 15.98
N GLN A 338 8.90 -24.64 15.82
CA GLN A 338 8.10 -25.84 15.55
C GLN A 338 7.97 -26.15 14.05
N ILE A 339 8.53 -25.31 13.18
CA ILE A 339 8.52 -25.49 11.72
C ILE A 339 9.82 -26.16 11.31
N GLN A 340 9.71 -27.41 10.87
CA GLN A 340 10.85 -28.24 10.48
C GLN A 340 11.35 -27.90 9.07
N ASP A 341 10.42 -27.63 8.14
CA ASP A 341 10.77 -27.28 6.77
C ASP A 341 11.34 -25.85 6.70
N LYS A 342 12.63 -25.75 6.40
CA LYS A 342 13.38 -24.49 6.33
C LYS A 342 12.88 -23.57 5.22
N ASN A 343 12.29 -24.11 4.15
CA ASN A 343 11.82 -23.32 3.01
C ASN A 343 10.58 -22.49 3.34
N ILE A 344 9.80 -22.92 4.33
CA ILE A 344 8.57 -22.25 4.77
C ILE A 344 8.71 -21.60 6.16
N LYS A 345 9.92 -21.67 6.75
CA LYS A 345 10.20 -21.09 8.06
C LYS A 345 10.31 -19.56 7.96
N PRO A 346 9.48 -18.79 8.70
CA PRO A 346 9.46 -17.34 8.59
C PRO A 346 10.73 -16.72 9.18
N PHE A 347 11.23 -15.68 8.49
CA PHE A 347 12.33 -14.86 8.99
C PHE A 347 11.95 -14.17 10.31
N GLN A 348 12.80 -14.28 11.32
CA GLN A 348 12.61 -13.66 12.62
C GLN A 348 13.34 -12.33 12.68
N TYR A 349 12.72 -11.30 13.27
CA TYR A 349 13.31 -9.97 13.34
C TYR A 349 12.85 -9.18 14.56
N GLY A 350 13.79 -8.42 15.15
CA GLY A 350 13.54 -7.61 16.34
C GLY A 350 13.02 -8.42 17.52
N ARG A 351 12.05 -7.87 18.26
CA ARG A 351 11.37 -8.58 19.37
C ARG A 351 10.10 -9.31 18.91
N ALA A 352 9.77 -9.26 17.63
CA ALA A 352 8.57 -9.87 17.10
C ALA A 352 8.78 -11.37 16.89
N LYS A 353 7.96 -12.19 17.56
CA LYS A 353 7.88 -13.63 17.28
C LYS A 353 6.98 -13.87 16.09
N ILE A 354 7.57 -14.10 14.92
CA ILE A 354 6.85 -14.30 13.66
C ILE A 354 6.48 -15.78 13.54
N MET A 355 5.18 -16.02 13.39
CA MET A 355 4.56 -17.34 13.28
C MET A 355 4.49 -17.78 11.82
N GLY A 356 4.45 -19.10 11.59
CA GLY A 356 4.26 -19.70 10.27
C GLY A 356 3.36 -20.92 10.36
N TYR A 357 3.42 -21.80 9.37
CA TYR A 357 2.54 -22.97 9.32
C TYR A 357 3.32 -24.25 9.03
N ASN A 358 2.85 -25.37 9.57
CA ASN A 358 3.27 -26.70 9.15
C ASN A 358 2.29 -27.23 8.09
N LEU A 359 2.82 -27.92 7.10
CA LEU A 359 2.02 -28.58 6.06
C LEU A 359 1.72 -30.03 6.44
N LYS A 360 0.59 -30.55 5.99
CA LYS A 360 0.26 -31.97 6.20
C LYS A 360 1.33 -32.87 5.56
N PRO A 361 1.76 -33.96 6.23
CA PRO A 361 2.79 -34.85 5.69
C PRO A 361 2.29 -35.70 4.51
N SER A 362 0.98 -36.02 4.46
CA SER A 362 0.35 -36.90 3.47
C SER A 362 -0.02 -36.24 2.14
N LEU A 363 0.47 -35.02 1.86
CA LEU A 363 0.18 -34.32 0.61
C LEU A 363 0.92 -34.97 -0.56
N ASN A 364 0.19 -35.27 -1.65
CA ASN A 364 0.82 -35.62 -2.92
C ASN A 364 1.67 -34.46 -3.46
N ASN A 365 2.61 -34.75 -4.36
CA ASN A 365 3.61 -33.79 -4.84
C ASN A 365 3.00 -32.50 -5.40
N HIS A 366 1.98 -32.59 -6.26
CA HIS A 366 1.35 -31.43 -6.88
C HIS A 366 0.64 -30.55 -5.85
N THR A 367 -0.10 -31.16 -4.92
CA THR A 367 -0.80 -30.43 -3.85
C THR A 367 0.21 -29.81 -2.90
N ARG A 368 1.28 -30.53 -2.58
CA ARG A 368 2.36 -30.06 -1.72
C ARG A 368 3.01 -28.80 -2.30
N GLU A 369 3.32 -28.77 -3.59
CA GLU A 369 3.90 -27.59 -4.24
C GLU A 369 2.98 -26.36 -4.10
N ARG A 370 1.69 -26.51 -4.41
CA ARG A 370 0.70 -25.45 -4.24
C ARG A 370 0.66 -24.95 -2.79
N CYS A 371 0.57 -25.87 -1.82
CA CYS A 371 0.52 -25.55 -0.40
C CYS A 371 1.80 -24.87 0.10
N VAL A 372 2.98 -25.30 -0.37
CA VAL A 372 4.27 -24.65 -0.06
C VAL A 372 4.25 -23.20 -0.53
N ARG A 373 3.78 -22.91 -1.75
CA ARG A 373 3.70 -21.51 -2.24
C ARG A 373 2.75 -20.64 -1.42
N MET A 374 1.66 -21.21 -0.91
CA MET A 374 0.71 -20.48 -0.05
C MET A 374 1.34 -19.99 1.27
N VAL A 375 2.28 -20.76 1.84
CA VAL A 375 2.90 -20.47 3.14
C VAL A 375 4.32 -19.89 3.03
N MET A 376 4.91 -19.90 1.83
CA MET A 376 6.30 -19.50 1.62
C MET A 376 6.51 -18.04 2.01
N PRO A 377 7.45 -17.75 2.93
CA PRO A 377 7.75 -16.38 3.30
C PRO A 377 8.42 -15.61 2.16
N GLU A 378 8.28 -14.30 2.21
CA GLU A 378 8.66 -13.36 1.15
C GLU A 378 10.11 -13.48 0.67
N LEU A 379 11.07 -13.66 1.59
CA LEU A 379 12.50 -13.73 1.21
C LEU A 379 12.77 -14.97 0.36
N GLN A 380 12.31 -16.12 0.83
CA GLN A 380 12.42 -17.40 0.13
C GLN A 380 11.69 -17.39 -1.22
N TYR A 381 10.50 -16.78 -1.27
CA TYR A 381 9.75 -16.70 -2.53
C TYR A 381 10.44 -15.77 -3.54
N LYS A 382 10.98 -14.62 -3.09
CA LYS A 382 11.77 -13.74 -3.96
C LYS A 382 12.98 -14.48 -4.54
N ASP A 383 13.70 -15.25 -3.74
CA ASP A 383 14.84 -16.05 -4.21
C ASP A 383 14.42 -17.09 -5.24
N LEU A 384 13.31 -17.78 -4.98
CA LEU A 384 12.74 -18.74 -5.92
C LEU A 384 12.37 -18.09 -7.26
N LEU A 385 11.69 -16.94 -7.25
CA LEU A 385 11.35 -16.21 -8.48
C LEU A 385 12.60 -15.74 -9.25
N ALA A 386 13.65 -15.32 -8.54
CA ALA A 386 14.89 -14.87 -9.17
C ALA A 386 15.63 -15.98 -9.93
N THR A 387 15.39 -17.25 -9.60
CA THR A 387 16.00 -18.41 -10.30
C THR A 387 15.19 -18.87 -11.53
N ARG A 388 13.99 -18.34 -11.77
CA ARG A 388 13.10 -18.87 -12.81
C ARG A 388 13.53 -18.50 -14.24
N PRO A 389 13.25 -19.37 -15.23
CA PRO A 389 13.58 -19.10 -16.64
C PRO A 389 12.91 -17.86 -17.25
N SER A 390 11.70 -17.50 -16.81
CA SER A 390 11.03 -16.27 -17.26
C SER A 390 11.80 -15.02 -16.81
N TYR A 391 12.34 -15.05 -15.59
CA TYR A 391 13.22 -14.01 -15.08
C TYR A 391 14.57 -14.00 -15.81
N SER A 392 15.11 -15.19 -16.12
CA SER A 392 16.33 -15.29 -16.95
C SER A 392 16.10 -14.85 -18.39
N HIS A 393 14.87 -14.88 -18.92
CA HIS A 393 14.54 -14.31 -20.23
C HIS A 393 14.61 -12.78 -20.20
N VAL A 394 14.03 -12.14 -19.17
CA VAL A 394 14.21 -10.69 -18.96
C VAL A 394 15.68 -10.34 -18.82
N GLN A 395 16.44 -11.14 -18.06
CA GLN A 395 17.90 -10.97 -17.93
C GLN A 395 18.62 -11.12 -19.28
N ARG A 396 18.24 -12.10 -20.13
CA ARG A 396 18.82 -12.28 -21.47
C ARG A 396 18.46 -11.16 -22.44
N LEU A 397 17.21 -10.67 -22.42
CA LEU A 397 16.81 -9.50 -23.20
C LEU A 397 17.67 -8.29 -22.83
N VAL A 398 17.90 -8.09 -21.53
CA VAL A 398 18.81 -7.07 -21.03
C VAL A 398 20.23 -7.33 -21.55
N VAL A 399 20.82 -8.51 -21.37
CA VAL A 399 22.21 -8.79 -21.77
C VAL A 399 22.43 -8.65 -23.28
N ASN A 400 21.55 -9.24 -24.10
CA ASN A 400 21.70 -9.27 -25.56
C ASN A 400 21.58 -7.89 -26.22
N LEU A 401 20.71 -7.03 -25.70
CA LEU A 401 20.60 -5.64 -26.16
C LEU A 401 21.82 -4.79 -25.74
N GLY A 402 22.52 -5.16 -24.66
CA GLY A 402 23.76 -4.52 -24.24
C GLY A 402 25.00 -4.93 -25.03
N ALA A 403 25.05 -6.18 -25.46
CA ALA A 403 26.09 -6.62 -26.40
C ALA A 403 25.96 -5.89 -27.75
N ARG A 404 24.73 -5.69 -28.25
CA ARG A 404 24.48 -4.97 -29.51
C ARG A 404 24.77 -3.47 -29.43
N SER A 405 24.53 -2.80 -28.30
CA SER A 405 24.88 -1.38 -28.13
C SER A 405 26.39 -1.15 -28.08
N ASN A 406 27.14 -2.04 -27.41
CA ASN A 406 28.61 -1.92 -27.35
C ASN A 406 29.28 -2.22 -28.69
N GLN A 407 28.71 -3.11 -29.50
CA GLN A 407 29.20 -3.35 -30.87
C GLN A 407 28.94 -2.16 -31.80
N THR A 408 27.83 -1.44 -31.63
CA THR A 408 27.51 -0.25 -32.45
C THR A 408 28.29 1.00 -32.05
N GLU A 409 28.69 1.17 -30.78
CA GLU A 409 29.65 2.21 -30.37
C GLU A 409 31.08 1.92 -30.83
N SER A 410 31.51 0.64 -30.81
CA SER A 410 32.83 0.25 -31.34
C SER A 410 32.96 0.47 -32.85
N SER A 411 31.86 0.40 -33.61
CA SER A 411 31.87 0.65 -35.07
C SER A 411 31.78 2.13 -35.45
N ARG A 412 31.46 3.04 -34.52
CA ARG A 412 31.42 4.50 -34.77
C ARG A 412 32.71 5.24 -34.46
N ASN A 413 33.61 4.66 -33.66
CA ASN A 413 34.91 5.26 -33.33
C ASN A 413 36.08 4.71 -34.19
N GLY A 414 35.78 3.99 -35.27
CA GLY A 414 36.75 3.29 -36.09
C GLY A 414 36.84 3.77 -37.54
N VAL A 415 36.61 5.05 -37.85
CA VAL A 415 36.94 5.61 -39.17
C VAL A 415 37.42 7.05 -39.01
N THR A 416 38.53 7.37 -39.70
CA THR A 416 39.25 8.65 -39.87
C THR A 416 40.33 9.04 -38.85
N GLN A 417 41.52 8.42 -38.97
CA GLN A 417 42.77 9.18 -39.11
C GLN A 417 43.61 8.53 -40.21
N GLY A 418 43.83 9.26 -41.30
CA GLY A 418 44.68 8.86 -42.42
C GLY A 418 44.67 9.92 -43.54
N SER A 419 45.84 10.54 -43.75
CA SER A 419 46.27 11.37 -44.91
C SER A 419 45.37 12.57 -45.27
N HIS A 420 45.77 13.83 -45.03
CA HIS A 420 46.86 14.58 -45.66
C HIS A 420 47.09 15.90 -44.93
#